data_AF-A0A2S0JP77-F1
#
_entry.id   AF-A0A2S0JP77-F1
#
_cell.length_a   1.000
_cell.length_b   1.000
_cell.length_c   1.000
_cell.angle_alpha   90.00
_cell.angle_beta   90.00
_cell.angle_gamma   90.00
#
_symmetry.space_group_name_H-M   'P 1'
#
loop_
_entity.id
_entity.type
_entity.pdbx_description
1 polymer ?
#
loop_
_entity_poly.entity_id
_entity_poly.type
_entity_poly.pdbx_seq_one_letter_code
_entity_poly.pdbx_strand_id
1 'polypeptide(L)'
;MANKQRDYWRKRFEMLEQSQHEKNASYYKDLEKAYIQTMQEIEKDIAKWYQRFAKNNEITLDEAKQLLKSNELREFRWTVEEYIDYGKKNAVNQKWMKQLENASSRVHISRLESLQLQLQQHVEKLYGGQIEGFERLMKETYQTQYYHTAFEVQKAFEIGFTLQALDETKLTKVISKPWTADGQTFSQKIWRDKNILLNTLHTELIQSVAQGTGPEKIISTLHKKLGSQNTRYQIKRLVMTESAFFSASAQKDAFNELSIERYEIIATLDGKTSDICQSMDGKVFKMTDFEPGVTANPFHPFVERPQHRILKMMSVKGLLVVVMVRSTTLIQKLNILSGRRGL
;
A
#
# COMPACT_ATOMS: atom_id res chain seq x y z
N MET A 1 -19.60 18.73 -29.67
CA MET A 1 -20.14 18.01 -28.49
C MET A 1 -19.14 17.04 -27.88
N ALA A 2 -18.41 16.24 -28.66
CA ALA A 2 -17.40 15.29 -28.16
C ALA A 2 -16.33 15.90 -27.23
N ASN A 3 -15.84 17.11 -27.52
CA ASN A 3 -14.81 17.77 -26.71
C ASN A 3 -15.32 18.19 -25.31
N LYS A 4 -16.58 18.65 -25.21
CA LYS A 4 -17.20 19.03 -23.93
C LYS A 4 -17.41 17.82 -23.00
N GLN A 5 -17.76 16.66 -23.56
CA GLN A 5 -17.90 15.42 -22.79
C GLN A 5 -16.54 14.88 -22.34
N ARG A 6 -15.51 14.96 -23.20
CA ARG A 6 -14.13 14.62 -22.87
C ARG A 6 -13.61 15.48 -21.71
N ASP A 7 -13.84 16.80 -21.77
CA ASP A 7 -13.46 17.74 -20.71
C ASP A 7 -14.18 17.49 -19.38
N TYR A 8 -15.46 17.08 -19.42
CA TYR A 8 -16.22 16.69 -18.23
C TYR A 8 -15.54 15.54 -17.49
N TRP A 9 -15.31 14.42 -18.18
CA TRP A 9 -14.71 13.23 -17.58
C TRP A 9 -13.30 13.49 -17.09
N ARG A 10 -12.51 14.22 -17.90
CA ARG A 10 -11.16 14.62 -17.54
C ARG A 10 -11.16 15.34 -16.19
N LYS A 11 -11.91 16.43 -16.04
CA LYS A 11 -11.92 17.23 -14.79
C LYS A 11 -12.36 16.44 -13.56
N ARG A 12 -13.34 15.55 -13.68
CA ARG A 12 -13.89 14.80 -12.52
C ARG A 12 -12.92 13.73 -12.03
N PHE A 13 -12.35 12.96 -12.95
CA PHE A 13 -11.32 11.98 -12.60
C PHE A 13 -10.00 12.67 -12.22
N GLU A 14 -9.74 13.88 -12.72
CA GLU A 14 -8.62 14.73 -12.28
C GLU A 14 -8.68 15.07 -10.80
N MET A 15 -9.82 15.55 -10.34
CA MET A 15 -10.00 15.87 -8.92
C MET A 15 -9.89 14.63 -8.03
N LEU A 16 -10.43 13.50 -8.47
CA LEU A 16 -10.40 12.24 -7.71
C LEU A 16 -8.98 11.70 -7.57
N GLU A 17 -8.22 11.70 -8.65
CA GLU A 17 -6.84 11.23 -8.66
C GLU A 17 -5.91 12.15 -7.85
N GLN A 18 -6.10 13.46 -7.94
CA GLN A 18 -5.40 14.43 -7.09
C GLN A 18 -5.66 14.17 -5.61
N SER A 19 -6.91 13.92 -5.22
CA SER A 19 -7.26 13.56 -3.84
C SER A 19 -6.58 12.27 -3.38
N GLN A 20 -6.52 11.24 -4.23
CA GLN A 20 -5.79 10.00 -3.92
C GLN A 20 -4.29 10.24 -3.79
N HIS A 21 -3.70 11.07 -4.66
CA HIS A 21 -2.28 11.43 -4.56
C HIS A 21 -1.94 12.16 -3.26
N GLU A 22 -2.81 13.06 -2.80
CA GLU A 22 -2.64 13.76 -1.55
C GLU A 22 -2.66 12.79 -0.36
N LYS A 23 -3.59 11.83 -0.35
CA LYS A 23 -3.64 10.75 0.66
C LYS A 23 -2.36 9.89 0.62
N ASN A 24 -1.92 9.49 -0.56
CA ASN A 24 -0.68 8.73 -0.75
C ASN A 24 0.54 9.50 -0.25
N ALA A 25 0.61 10.82 -0.54
CA ALA A 25 1.68 11.69 -0.09
C ALA A 25 1.66 11.88 1.43
N SER A 26 0.47 11.99 2.04
CA SER A 26 0.32 12.07 3.50
C SER A 26 0.79 10.79 4.17
N TYR A 27 0.30 9.63 3.69
CA TYR A 27 0.72 8.33 4.21
C TYR A 27 2.24 8.12 4.08
N TYR A 28 2.83 8.48 2.94
CA TYR A 28 4.28 8.43 2.75
C TYR A 28 5.03 9.30 3.77
N LYS A 29 4.56 10.53 4.05
CA LYS A 29 5.17 11.40 5.08
C LYS A 29 5.08 10.81 6.47
N ASP A 30 3.95 10.19 6.82
CA ASP A 30 3.79 9.55 8.13
C ASP A 30 4.68 8.31 8.26
N LEU A 31 4.84 7.55 7.18
CA LEU A 31 5.77 6.44 7.13
C LEU A 31 7.23 6.91 7.27
N GLU A 32 7.62 7.99 6.59
CA GLU A 32 8.97 8.58 6.74
C GLU A 32 9.25 8.99 8.19
N LYS A 33 8.28 9.62 8.88
CA LYS A 33 8.39 9.95 10.31
C LYS A 33 8.55 8.69 11.16
N ALA A 34 7.76 7.64 10.90
CA ALA A 34 7.84 6.39 11.64
C ALA A 34 9.24 5.75 11.51
N TYR A 35 9.81 5.73 10.30
CA TYR A 35 11.18 5.25 10.08
C TYR A 35 12.22 6.05 10.88
N ILE A 36 12.12 7.38 10.87
CA ILE A 36 13.04 8.26 11.63
C ILE A 36 12.90 8.01 13.15
N GLN A 37 11.68 7.91 13.65
CA GLN A 37 11.42 7.67 15.08
C GLN A 37 11.95 6.29 15.51
N THR A 38 11.67 5.24 14.74
CA THR A 38 12.18 3.88 15.02
C THR A 38 13.72 3.85 15.01
N MET A 39 14.37 4.59 14.10
CA MET A 39 15.83 4.72 14.10
C MET A 39 16.36 5.37 15.38
N GLN A 40 15.74 6.46 15.83
CA GLN A 40 16.12 7.14 17.07
C GLN A 40 15.91 6.24 18.30
N GLU A 41 14.85 5.43 18.32
CA GLU A 41 14.58 4.45 19.38
C GLU A 41 15.67 3.35 19.42
N ILE A 42 16.03 2.81 18.26
CA ILE A 42 17.11 1.81 18.12
C ILE A 42 18.46 2.38 18.60
N GLU A 43 18.85 3.56 18.14
CA GLU A 43 20.09 4.23 18.56
C GLU A 43 20.14 4.45 20.06
N LYS A 44 19.04 4.95 20.62
CA LYS A 44 18.91 5.21 22.05
C LYS A 44 19.08 3.93 22.85
N ASP A 45 18.49 2.82 22.41
CA ASP A 45 18.57 1.55 23.11
C ASP A 45 19.96 0.90 22.99
N ILE A 46 20.62 1.00 21.83
CA ILE A 46 22.04 0.63 21.67
C ILE A 46 22.90 1.46 22.64
N ALA A 47 22.77 2.79 22.64
CA ALA A 47 23.59 3.67 23.48
C ALA A 47 23.38 3.40 24.99
N LYS A 48 22.13 3.28 25.43
CA LYS A 48 21.80 2.92 26.82
C LYS A 48 22.42 1.58 27.22
N TRP A 49 22.42 0.61 26.31
CA TRP A 49 22.98 -0.71 26.58
C TRP A 49 24.48 -0.62 26.83
N TYR A 50 25.23 0.09 25.98
CA TYR A 50 26.67 0.31 26.17
C TYR A 50 26.98 1.13 27.44
N GLN A 51 26.18 2.15 27.75
CA GLN A 51 26.35 2.94 28.98
C GLN A 51 26.19 2.10 30.24
N ARG A 52 25.20 1.21 30.26
CA ARG A 52 24.98 0.31 31.40
C ARG A 52 26.06 -0.75 31.50
N PHE A 53 26.49 -1.30 30.36
CA PHE A 53 27.63 -2.22 30.32
C PHE A 53 28.88 -1.58 30.93
N ALA A 54 29.21 -0.34 30.55
CA ALA A 54 30.32 0.41 31.13
C ALA A 54 30.17 0.55 32.65
N LYS A 55 29.01 1.03 33.11
CA LYS A 55 28.73 1.27 34.53
C LYS A 55 28.82 0.00 35.37
N ASN A 56 28.28 -1.11 34.91
CA ASN A 56 28.22 -2.35 35.69
C ASN A 56 29.56 -3.09 35.79
N ASN A 57 30.44 -2.84 34.83
CA ASN A 57 31.78 -3.45 34.81
C ASN A 57 32.84 -2.47 35.35
N GLU A 58 32.42 -1.30 35.84
CA GLU A 58 33.31 -0.25 36.33
C GLU A 58 34.39 0.16 35.30
N ILE A 59 34.05 0.04 34.02
CA ILE A 59 34.91 0.40 32.89
C ILE A 59 34.40 1.69 32.22
N THR A 60 35.29 2.35 31.49
CA THR A 60 34.93 3.50 30.67
C THR A 60 34.00 3.09 29.51
N LEU A 61 33.29 4.06 28.94
CA LEU A 61 32.45 3.80 27.76
C LEU A 61 33.28 3.34 26.56
N ASP A 62 34.54 3.74 26.45
CA ASP A 62 35.41 3.33 25.35
C ASP A 62 35.96 1.92 25.55
N GLU A 63 36.27 1.54 26.79
CA GLU A 63 36.55 0.14 27.15
C GLU A 63 35.32 -0.74 26.93
N ALA A 64 34.13 -0.27 27.30
CA ALA A 64 32.85 -0.95 27.09
C ALA A 64 32.55 -1.23 25.61
N LYS A 65 33.03 -0.36 24.70
CA LYS A 65 32.93 -0.58 23.25
C LYS A 65 33.86 -1.69 22.75
N GLN A 66 34.98 -1.95 23.44
CA GLN A 66 36.00 -2.93 23.02
C GLN A 66 35.89 -4.29 23.74
N LEU A 67 35.34 -4.33 24.96
CA LEU A 67 35.39 -5.49 25.87
C LEU A 67 34.14 -6.39 25.84
N LEU A 68 33.40 -6.46 24.73
CA LEU A 68 32.21 -7.33 24.62
C LEU A 68 32.52 -8.83 24.47
N LYS A 69 33.55 -9.34 25.15
CA LYS A 69 33.90 -10.76 25.16
C LYS A 69 33.18 -11.48 26.31
N SER A 70 31.90 -11.76 26.07
CA SER A 70 31.07 -12.88 26.57
C SER A 70 31.00 -13.24 28.09
N ASN A 71 29.77 -13.59 28.47
CA ASN A 71 29.32 -14.31 29.66
C ASN A 71 29.33 -13.55 30.99
N GLU A 72 28.51 -12.50 31.06
CA GLU A 72 27.97 -12.09 32.35
C GLU A 72 26.46 -11.85 32.31
N LEU A 73 25.80 -12.38 33.33
CA LEU A 73 24.38 -12.22 33.61
C LEU A 73 24.10 -10.87 34.30
N ARG A 74 22.82 -10.50 34.29
CA ARG A 74 22.21 -9.25 34.78
C ARG A 74 22.36 -8.11 33.80
N GLU A 75 21.38 -8.00 32.92
CA GLU A 75 20.67 -6.73 32.66
C GLU A 75 19.61 -6.94 31.58
N PHE A 76 18.44 -7.40 32.00
CA PHE A 76 17.23 -7.18 31.22
C PHE A 76 16.56 -5.92 31.75
N ARG A 77 16.26 -4.97 30.86
CA ARG A 77 15.52 -3.76 31.24
C ARG A 77 14.02 -4.05 31.41
N TRP A 78 13.53 -5.08 30.73
CA TRP A 78 12.18 -5.61 30.80
C TRP A 78 12.21 -7.12 30.98
N THR A 79 11.31 -7.76 31.70
CA THR A 79 11.28 -9.25 31.65
C THR A 79 10.80 -9.70 30.28
N VAL A 80 11.09 -10.94 29.88
CA VAL A 80 10.57 -11.44 28.60
C VAL A 80 9.03 -11.44 28.61
N GLU A 81 8.41 -11.59 29.80
CA GLU A 81 6.96 -11.39 29.99
C GLU A 81 6.48 -9.98 29.61
N GLU A 82 7.23 -8.92 29.91
CA GLU A 82 6.86 -7.54 29.51
C GLU A 82 6.92 -7.36 27.99
N TYR A 83 7.85 -8.03 27.31
CA TYR A 83 7.86 -8.08 25.84
C TYR A 83 6.69 -8.88 25.26
N ILE A 84 6.31 -9.98 25.90
CA ILE A 84 5.14 -10.77 25.50
C ILE A 84 3.85 -9.94 25.68
N ASP A 85 3.70 -9.23 26.79
CA ASP A 85 2.54 -8.38 27.04
C ASP A 85 2.47 -7.22 26.03
N TYR A 86 3.62 -6.60 25.72
CA TYR A 86 3.71 -5.60 24.66
C TYR A 86 3.39 -6.17 23.27
N GLY A 87 3.92 -7.35 22.94
CA GLY A 87 3.68 -8.05 21.68
C GLY A 87 2.19 -8.38 21.48
N LYS A 88 1.52 -8.83 22.54
CA LYS A 88 0.06 -9.09 22.55
C LYS A 88 -0.75 -7.81 22.33
N LYS A 89 -0.35 -6.69 22.93
CA LYS A 89 -1.05 -5.40 22.82
C LYS A 89 -0.90 -4.71 21.46
N ASN A 90 0.16 -5.02 20.70
CA ASN A 90 0.49 -4.34 19.45
C ASN A 90 0.36 -5.25 18.21
N ALA A 91 -0.43 -6.33 18.31
CA ALA A 91 -0.76 -7.23 17.19
C ALA A 91 0.47 -7.74 16.39
N VAL A 92 1.58 -7.98 17.09
CA VAL A 92 2.83 -8.37 16.42
C VAL A 92 2.70 -9.79 15.85
N ASN A 93 3.42 -10.07 14.75
CA ASN A 93 3.36 -11.34 14.01
C ASN A 93 3.37 -12.57 14.94
N GLN A 94 2.46 -13.53 14.73
CA GLN A 94 2.39 -14.77 15.53
C GLN A 94 3.72 -15.54 15.61
N LYS A 95 4.54 -15.50 14.55
CA LYS A 95 5.88 -16.09 14.56
C LYS A 95 6.80 -15.37 15.54
N TRP A 96 6.73 -14.03 15.60
CA TRP A 96 7.46 -13.25 16.58
C TRP A 96 6.94 -13.48 18.01
N MET A 97 5.62 -13.58 18.18
CA MET A 97 5.02 -13.93 19.46
C MET A 97 5.55 -15.27 19.99
N LYS A 98 5.63 -16.29 19.14
CA LYS A 98 6.25 -17.58 19.50
C LYS A 98 7.74 -17.44 19.82
N GLN A 99 8.48 -16.58 19.11
CA GLN A 99 9.89 -16.33 19.43
C GLN A 99 10.05 -15.68 20.82
N LEU A 100 9.16 -14.74 21.17
CA LEU A 100 9.11 -14.13 22.50
C LEU A 100 8.73 -15.14 23.59
N GLU A 101 7.69 -15.96 23.37
CA GLU A 101 7.28 -17.04 24.29
C GLU A 101 8.41 -18.06 24.51
N ASN A 102 9.09 -18.45 23.44
CA ASN A 102 10.24 -19.35 23.56
C ASN A 102 11.39 -18.67 24.33
N ALA A 103 11.65 -17.39 24.09
CA ALA A 103 12.65 -16.64 24.85
C ALA A 103 12.28 -16.52 26.33
N SER A 104 11.00 -16.37 26.69
CA SER A 104 10.57 -16.26 28.10
C SER A 104 10.64 -17.58 28.83
N SER A 105 10.40 -18.68 28.12
CA SER A 105 10.51 -20.02 28.69
C SER A 105 11.96 -20.42 29.04
N ARG A 106 12.97 -19.70 28.49
CA ARG A 106 14.37 -20.00 28.73
C ARG A 106 14.84 -19.37 30.03
N VAL A 107 15.43 -20.18 30.90
CA VAL A 107 16.03 -19.75 32.17
C VAL A 107 17.15 -18.71 31.96
N HIS A 108 17.87 -18.80 30.83
CA HIS A 108 18.97 -17.88 30.49
C HIS A 108 18.98 -17.50 29.00
N ILE A 109 19.12 -16.19 28.75
CA ILE A 109 19.35 -15.57 27.44
C ILE A 109 20.51 -14.58 27.57
N SER A 110 21.34 -14.46 26.53
CA SER A 110 22.56 -13.63 26.57
C SER A 110 22.24 -12.12 26.48
N ARG A 111 23.16 -11.24 26.93
CA ARG A 111 23.00 -9.78 26.77
C ARG A 111 22.86 -9.36 25.31
N LEU A 112 23.62 -10.01 24.42
CA LEU A 112 23.54 -9.79 22.98
C LEU A 112 22.17 -10.20 22.45
N GLU A 113 21.69 -11.38 22.84
CA GLU A 113 20.37 -11.90 22.47
C GLU A 113 19.25 -11.00 23.00
N SER A 114 19.35 -10.50 24.24
CA SER A 114 18.45 -9.48 24.77
C SER A 114 18.39 -8.27 23.84
N LEU A 115 19.54 -7.68 23.52
CA LEU A 115 19.60 -6.50 22.65
C LEU A 115 19.01 -6.80 21.27
N GLN A 116 19.30 -7.97 20.67
CA GLN A 116 18.68 -8.40 19.41
C GLN A 116 17.15 -8.42 19.51
N LEU A 117 16.59 -8.99 20.58
CA LEU A 117 15.14 -9.04 20.77
C LEU A 117 14.54 -7.63 20.90
N GLN A 118 15.19 -6.72 21.63
CA GLN A 118 14.73 -5.33 21.78
C GLN A 118 14.73 -4.58 20.44
N LEU A 119 15.81 -4.71 19.67
CA LEU A 119 15.93 -4.03 18.38
C LEU A 119 15.00 -4.65 17.33
N GLN A 120 14.82 -5.97 17.34
CA GLN A 120 13.84 -6.65 16.50
C GLN A 120 12.42 -6.17 16.80
N GLN A 121 12.05 -5.96 18.07
CA GLN A 121 10.73 -5.47 18.45
C GLN A 121 10.39 -4.10 17.81
N HIS A 122 11.38 -3.20 17.73
CA HIS A 122 11.23 -1.90 17.05
C HIS A 122 10.93 -2.06 15.56
N VAL A 123 11.66 -2.96 14.90
CA VAL A 123 11.47 -3.27 13.47
C VAL A 123 10.13 -3.96 13.21
N GLU A 124 9.73 -4.91 14.06
CA GLU A 124 8.42 -5.58 13.95
C GLU A 124 7.26 -4.58 14.09
N LYS A 125 7.36 -3.64 15.04
CA LYS A 125 6.36 -2.58 15.22
C LYS A 125 6.27 -1.67 14.00
N LEU A 126 7.42 -1.23 13.47
CA LEU A 126 7.48 -0.36 12.28
C LEU A 126 6.80 -1.02 11.07
N TYR A 127 7.17 -2.26 10.78
CA TYR A 127 6.67 -2.96 9.59
C TYR A 127 5.24 -3.47 9.77
N GLY A 128 4.82 -3.83 10.99
CA GLY A 128 3.41 -4.13 11.31
C GLY A 128 2.51 -2.92 11.01
N GLY A 129 2.87 -1.75 11.55
CA GLY A 129 2.14 -0.50 11.27
C GLY A 129 2.19 -0.08 9.80
N GLN A 130 3.30 -0.35 9.10
CA GLN A 130 3.40 -0.12 7.66
C GLN A 130 2.38 -0.99 6.90
N ILE A 131 2.33 -2.30 7.17
CA ILE A 131 1.40 -3.22 6.49
C ILE A 131 -0.06 -2.81 6.74
N GLU A 132 -0.44 -2.59 8.01
CA GLU A 132 -1.80 -2.18 8.37
C GLU A 132 -2.18 -0.85 7.72
N GLY A 133 -1.28 0.13 7.76
CA GLY A 133 -1.51 1.43 7.14
C GLY A 133 -1.64 1.35 5.62
N PHE A 134 -0.85 0.49 4.98
CA PHE A 134 -0.91 0.27 3.54
C PHE A 134 -2.22 -0.44 3.16
N GLU A 135 -2.59 -1.50 3.88
CA GLU A 135 -3.87 -2.20 3.68
C GLU A 135 -5.06 -1.25 3.81
N ARG A 136 -5.07 -0.41 4.85
CA ARG A 136 -6.12 0.60 5.05
C ARG A 136 -6.16 1.60 3.88
N LEU A 137 -5.01 2.12 3.45
CA LEU A 137 -4.93 3.03 2.32
C LEU A 137 -5.45 2.39 1.03
N MET A 138 -5.08 1.13 0.74
CA MET A 138 -5.55 0.44 -0.46
C MET A 138 -7.05 0.15 -0.42
N LYS A 139 -7.60 -0.23 0.76
CA LYS A 139 -9.06 -0.40 0.97
C LYS A 139 -9.80 0.91 0.70
N GLU A 140 -9.32 2.00 1.27
CA GLU A 140 -9.91 3.33 1.11
C GLU A 140 -9.84 3.81 -0.35
N THR A 141 -8.69 3.65 -1.01
CA THR A 141 -8.52 3.98 -2.43
C THR A 141 -9.48 3.18 -3.29
N TYR A 142 -9.58 1.87 -3.06
CA TYR A 142 -10.49 0.99 -3.81
C TYR A 142 -11.95 1.44 -3.64
N GLN A 143 -12.38 1.59 -2.39
CA GLN A 143 -13.76 1.96 -2.07
C GLN A 143 -14.14 3.32 -2.63
N THR A 144 -13.27 4.32 -2.44
CA THR A 144 -13.48 5.69 -2.94
C THR A 144 -13.58 5.67 -4.46
N GLN A 145 -12.65 5.01 -5.13
CA GLN A 145 -12.63 4.95 -6.59
C GLN A 145 -13.86 4.21 -7.14
N TYR A 146 -14.26 3.09 -6.55
CA TYR A 146 -15.42 2.31 -6.99
C TYR A 146 -16.70 3.15 -6.94
N TYR A 147 -17.02 3.71 -5.77
CA TYR A 147 -18.26 4.47 -5.59
C TYR A 147 -18.24 5.80 -6.33
N HIS A 148 -17.11 6.52 -6.35
CA HIS A 148 -17.02 7.77 -7.09
C HIS A 148 -17.14 7.53 -8.60
N THR A 149 -16.51 6.47 -9.12
CA THR A 149 -16.68 6.09 -10.53
C THR A 149 -18.15 5.85 -10.84
N ALA A 150 -18.84 5.05 -10.01
CA ALA A 150 -20.23 4.73 -10.27
C ALA A 150 -21.15 5.94 -10.14
N PHE A 151 -20.90 6.83 -9.18
CA PHE A 151 -21.61 8.09 -9.03
C PHE A 151 -21.44 9.01 -10.25
N GLU A 152 -20.23 9.18 -10.77
CA GLU A 152 -19.99 10.00 -11.96
C GLU A 152 -20.70 9.44 -13.18
N VAL A 153 -20.77 8.11 -13.31
CA VAL A 153 -21.53 7.44 -14.37
C VAL A 153 -23.03 7.68 -14.23
N GLN A 154 -23.59 7.45 -13.05
CA GLN A 154 -25.01 7.72 -12.79
C GLN A 154 -25.38 9.16 -13.12
N LYS A 155 -24.54 10.11 -12.69
CA LYS A 155 -24.73 11.53 -12.94
C LYS A 155 -24.64 11.89 -14.41
N ALA A 156 -23.66 11.36 -15.14
CA ALA A 156 -23.45 11.70 -16.55
C ALA A 156 -24.55 11.15 -17.47
N PHE A 157 -25.17 10.03 -17.11
CA PHE A 157 -26.22 9.39 -17.90
C PHE A 157 -27.63 9.65 -17.37
N GLU A 158 -27.75 10.28 -16.19
CA GLU A 158 -29.02 10.51 -15.49
C GLU A 158 -29.80 9.19 -15.25
N ILE A 159 -29.07 8.10 -15.01
CA ILE A 159 -29.63 6.77 -14.75
C ILE A 159 -29.23 6.35 -13.33
N GLY A 160 -30.22 5.96 -12.52
CA GLY A 160 -29.98 5.34 -11.23
C GLY A 160 -29.69 3.85 -11.41
N PHE A 161 -28.59 3.37 -10.82
CA PHE A 161 -28.30 1.95 -10.71
C PHE A 161 -28.20 1.57 -9.22
N THR A 162 -28.75 0.43 -8.84
CA THR A 162 -28.51 -0.13 -7.51
C THR A 162 -27.16 -0.82 -7.53
N LEU A 163 -26.19 -0.31 -6.76
CA LEU A 163 -24.88 -0.94 -6.61
C LEU A 163 -24.89 -1.88 -5.41
N GLN A 164 -24.30 -3.05 -5.56
CA GLN A 164 -23.99 -3.86 -4.38
C GLN A 164 -22.97 -3.14 -3.50
N ALA A 165 -23.25 -3.09 -2.21
CA ALA A 165 -22.31 -2.56 -1.23
C ALA A 165 -21.04 -3.42 -1.21
N LEU A 166 -19.88 -2.76 -1.23
CA LEU A 166 -18.61 -3.40 -0.96
C LEU A 166 -18.56 -3.83 0.51
N ASP A 167 -18.36 -5.12 0.74
CA ASP A 167 -18.08 -5.66 2.07
C ASP A 167 -16.56 -5.85 2.30
N GLU A 168 -16.20 -6.02 3.56
CA GLU A 168 -14.81 -6.19 4.00
C GLU A 168 -14.14 -7.44 3.43
N THR A 169 -14.93 -8.49 3.17
CA THR A 169 -14.44 -9.76 2.62
C THR A 169 -14.01 -9.57 1.17
N LYS A 170 -14.82 -8.87 0.37
CA LYS A 170 -14.53 -8.52 -1.02
C LYS A 170 -13.29 -7.62 -1.09
N LEU A 171 -13.23 -6.57 -0.26
CA LEU A 171 -12.08 -5.68 -0.20
C LEU A 171 -10.79 -6.43 0.14
N THR A 172 -10.83 -7.27 1.17
CA THR A 172 -9.68 -8.09 1.59
C THR A 172 -9.25 -9.06 0.50
N LYS A 173 -10.20 -9.71 -0.19
CA LYS A 173 -9.91 -10.62 -1.31
C LYS A 173 -9.24 -9.92 -2.48
N VAL A 174 -9.66 -8.69 -2.81
CA VAL A 174 -9.05 -7.92 -3.90
C VAL A 174 -7.62 -7.53 -3.54
N ILE A 175 -7.41 -7.03 -2.32
CA ILE A 175 -6.12 -6.48 -1.87
C ILE A 175 -5.08 -7.57 -1.61
N SER A 176 -5.52 -8.77 -1.24
CA SER A 176 -4.64 -9.93 -1.06
C SER A 176 -4.31 -10.68 -2.36
N LYS A 177 -4.89 -10.30 -3.50
CA LYS A 177 -4.60 -10.95 -4.77
C LYS A 177 -3.30 -10.41 -5.38
N PRO A 178 -2.30 -11.26 -5.66
CA PRO A 178 -1.09 -10.81 -6.35
C PRO A 178 -1.42 -10.41 -7.78
N TRP A 179 -0.82 -9.31 -8.24
CA TRP A 179 -1.03 -8.77 -9.58
C TRP A 179 0.26 -8.50 -10.35
N THR A 180 1.41 -8.50 -9.67
CA THR A 180 2.72 -8.35 -10.31
C THR A 180 3.23 -9.70 -10.83
N ALA A 181 4.11 -9.67 -11.85
CA ALA A 181 4.63 -10.86 -12.52
C ALA A 181 5.42 -11.81 -11.59
N ASP A 182 5.95 -11.29 -10.49
CA ASP A 182 6.64 -12.07 -9.45
C ASP A 182 5.68 -12.83 -8.52
N GLY A 183 4.36 -12.68 -8.70
CA GLY A 183 3.34 -13.35 -7.91
C GLY A 183 3.26 -12.89 -6.46
N GLN A 184 3.90 -11.76 -6.11
CA GLN A 184 3.95 -11.25 -4.74
C GLN A 184 2.94 -10.13 -4.49
N THR A 185 2.29 -10.17 -3.32
CA THR A 185 1.50 -9.03 -2.82
C THR A 185 2.39 -7.93 -2.25
N PHE A 186 1.87 -6.71 -2.09
CA PHE A 186 2.61 -5.65 -1.41
C PHE A 186 2.98 -6.04 0.04
N SER A 187 2.08 -6.72 0.77
CA SER A 187 2.36 -7.18 2.12
C SER A 187 3.55 -8.15 2.13
N GLN A 188 3.61 -9.10 1.18
CA GLN A 188 4.76 -10.02 1.05
C GLN A 188 6.07 -9.29 0.74
N LYS A 189 6.05 -8.26 -0.13
CA LYS A 189 7.22 -7.42 -0.43
C LYS A 189 7.70 -6.69 0.84
N ILE A 190 6.78 -6.10 1.60
CA ILE A 190 7.08 -5.41 2.86
C ILE A 190 7.64 -6.39 3.91
N TRP A 191 7.07 -7.60 4.05
CA TRP A 191 7.60 -8.65 4.92
C TRP A 191 9.01 -9.09 4.54
N ARG A 192 9.29 -9.24 3.23
CA ARG A 192 10.63 -9.58 2.75
C ARG A 192 11.64 -8.49 3.11
N ASP A 193 11.30 -7.24 2.87
CA ASP A 193 12.18 -6.10 3.15
C ASP A 193 12.46 -5.97 4.65
N LYS A 194 11.45 -6.23 5.51
CA LYS A 194 11.63 -6.37 6.96
C LYS A 194 12.67 -7.44 7.32
N ASN A 195 12.55 -8.64 6.73
CA ASN A 195 13.45 -9.75 7.05
C ASN A 195 14.89 -9.44 6.62
N ILE A 196 15.07 -8.76 5.48
CA ILE A 196 16.41 -8.29 5.03
C ILE A 196 16.99 -7.32 6.06
N LEU A 197 16.19 -6.39 6.56
CA LEU A 197 16.61 -5.44 7.59
C LEU A 197 16.99 -6.13 8.90
N LEU A 198 16.13 -7.04 9.40
CA LEU A 198 16.40 -7.81 10.63
C LEU A 198 17.70 -8.62 10.51
N ASN A 199 17.88 -9.32 9.39
CA ASN A 199 19.10 -10.10 9.14
C ASN A 199 20.33 -9.19 9.11
N THR A 200 20.24 -8.01 8.49
CA THR A 200 21.34 -7.03 8.48
C THR A 200 21.65 -6.56 9.89
N LEU A 201 20.63 -6.14 10.64
CA LEU A 201 20.76 -5.69 12.02
C LEU A 201 21.43 -6.74 12.90
N HIS A 202 20.96 -7.99 12.86
CA HIS A 202 21.53 -9.09 13.63
C HIS A 202 22.98 -9.37 13.24
N THR A 203 23.28 -9.37 11.94
CA THR A 203 24.64 -9.63 11.43
C THR A 203 25.60 -8.54 11.88
N GLU A 204 25.25 -7.27 11.72
CA GLU A 204 26.10 -6.14 12.13
C GLU A 204 26.30 -6.12 13.64
N LEU A 205 25.26 -6.44 14.43
CA LEU A 205 25.38 -6.53 15.88
C LEU A 205 26.37 -7.62 16.30
N ILE A 206 26.24 -8.84 15.75
CA ILE A 206 27.14 -9.96 16.02
C ILE A 206 28.57 -9.62 15.61
N GLN A 207 28.77 -9.06 14.41
CA GLN A 207 30.08 -8.68 13.92
C GLN A 207 30.71 -7.58 14.77
N SER A 208 29.93 -6.58 15.17
CA SER A 208 30.43 -5.48 16.00
C SER A 208 30.92 -5.97 17.34
N VAL A 209 30.16 -6.87 17.97
CA VAL A 209 30.54 -7.53 19.22
C VAL A 209 31.79 -8.39 19.03
N ALA A 210 31.82 -9.22 17.99
CA ALA A 210 32.96 -10.11 17.72
C ALA A 210 34.27 -9.35 17.43
N GLN A 211 34.16 -8.20 16.77
CA GLN A 211 35.30 -7.35 16.39
C GLN A 211 35.69 -6.32 17.48
N GLY A 212 34.89 -6.18 18.54
CA GLY A 212 35.07 -5.12 19.55
C GLY A 212 34.91 -3.71 18.94
N THR A 213 34.11 -3.57 17.88
CA THR A 213 33.83 -2.25 17.30
C THR A 213 32.67 -1.60 18.04
N GLY A 214 32.77 -0.29 18.29
CA GLY A 214 31.70 0.47 18.94
C GLY A 214 30.41 0.57 18.11
N PRO A 215 29.32 1.09 18.72
CA PRO A 215 27.98 1.11 18.15
C PRO A 215 27.84 1.94 16.86
N GLU A 216 28.77 2.85 16.59
CA GLU A 216 28.74 3.75 15.44
C GLU A 216 28.63 3.02 14.09
N LYS A 217 29.29 1.85 13.97
CA LYS A 217 29.22 1.05 12.74
C LYS A 217 27.83 0.48 12.52
N ILE A 218 27.19 -0.02 13.58
CA ILE A 218 25.82 -0.55 13.54
C ILE A 218 24.86 0.59 13.18
N ILE A 219 24.95 1.71 13.90
CA ILE A 219 24.11 2.90 13.69
C ILE A 219 24.26 3.42 12.25
N SER A 220 25.49 3.58 11.77
CA SER A 220 25.77 4.01 10.39
C SER A 220 25.18 3.05 9.35
N THR A 221 25.29 1.74 9.57
CA THR A 221 24.74 0.73 8.66
C THR A 221 23.22 0.74 8.64
N LEU A 222 22.59 0.90 9.80
CA LEU A 222 21.14 1.04 9.90
C LEU A 222 20.65 2.33 9.23
N HIS A 223 21.34 3.46 9.41
CA HIS A 223 21.05 4.69 8.66
C HIS A 223 21.15 4.50 7.15
N LYS A 224 22.17 3.80 6.67
CA LYS A 224 22.31 3.48 5.24
C LYS A 224 21.20 2.55 4.74
N LYS A 225 20.64 1.68 5.59
CA LYS A 225 19.57 0.76 5.19
C LYS A 225 18.18 1.38 5.29
N LEU A 226 17.89 2.09 6.36
CA LEU A 226 16.57 2.64 6.69
C LEU A 226 16.42 4.11 6.27
N GLY A 227 17.49 4.89 6.42
CA GLY A 227 17.49 6.32 6.18
C GLY A 227 17.87 6.73 4.75
N SER A 228 18.31 5.80 3.90
CA SER A 228 18.79 6.15 2.55
C SER A 228 17.70 6.70 1.64
N GLN A 229 18.10 7.60 0.75
CA GLN A 229 17.22 8.14 -0.28
C GLN A 229 16.64 7.03 -1.17
N ASN A 230 17.41 5.97 -1.42
CA ASN A 230 16.96 4.82 -2.22
C ASN A 230 15.86 4.01 -1.51
N THR A 231 15.96 3.82 -0.20
CA THR A 231 14.92 3.14 0.60
C THR A 231 13.63 3.95 0.59
N ARG A 232 13.72 5.26 0.84
CA ARG A 232 12.58 6.19 0.79
C ARG A 232 11.92 6.19 -0.58
N TYR A 233 12.72 6.24 -1.64
CA TYR A 233 12.26 6.17 -3.03
C TYR A 233 11.51 4.87 -3.33
N GLN A 234 12.04 3.72 -2.91
CA GLN A 234 11.41 2.41 -3.11
C GLN A 234 10.05 2.32 -2.39
N ILE A 235 9.97 2.81 -1.15
CA ILE A 235 8.72 2.87 -0.38
C ILE A 235 7.70 3.75 -1.09
N LYS A 236 8.09 4.98 -1.46
CA LYS A 236 7.22 5.90 -2.21
C LYS A 236 6.72 5.25 -3.50
N ARG A 237 7.61 4.58 -4.24
CA ARG A 237 7.27 3.87 -5.47
C ARG A 237 6.29 2.74 -5.25
N LEU A 238 6.44 1.96 -4.18
CA LEU A 238 5.48 0.92 -3.83
C LEU A 238 4.10 1.52 -3.57
N VAL A 239 4.00 2.53 -2.69
CA VAL A 239 2.73 3.20 -2.35
C VAL A 239 2.02 3.71 -3.61
N MET A 240 2.73 4.47 -4.44
CA MET A 240 2.13 5.09 -5.63
C MET A 240 1.71 4.04 -6.67
N THR A 241 2.51 3.00 -6.87
CA THR A 241 2.23 1.97 -7.90
C THR A 241 1.05 1.10 -7.49
N GLU A 242 1.02 0.64 -6.23
CA GLU A 242 -0.07 -0.17 -5.72
C GLU A 242 -1.38 0.65 -5.68
N SER A 243 -1.33 1.91 -5.22
CA SER A 243 -2.52 2.79 -5.23
C SER A 243 -3.09 2.96 -6.64
N ALA A 244 -2.24 3.16 -7.64
CA ALA A 244 -2.67 3.30 -9.04
C ALA A 244 -3.32 2.00 -9.56
N PHE A 245 -2.78 0.84 -9.17
CA PHE A 245 -3.35 -0.47 -9.50
C PHE A 245 -4.72 -0.70 -8.86
N PHE A 246 -4.86 -0.45 -7.55
CA PHE A 246 -6.13 -0.67 -6.86
C PHE A 246 -7.21 0.33 -7.29
N SER A 247 -6.81 1.56 -7.64
CA SER A 247 -7.70 2.53 -8.26
C SER A 247 -8.23 2.01 -9.61
N ALA A 248 -7.35 1.59 -10.53
CA ALA A 248 -7.81 1.04 -11.80
C ALA A 248 -8.64 -0.25 -11.65
N SER A 249 -8.30 -1.10 -10.69
CA SER A 249 -9.07 -2.31 -10.38
C SER A 249 -10.49 -1.98 -9.87
N ALA A 250 -10.61 -1.00 -8.98
CA ALA A 250 -11.91 -0.50 -8.51
C ALA A 250 -12.75 0.08 -9.64
N GLN A 251 -12.10 0.81 -10.56
CA GLN A 251 -12.76 1.38 -11.72
C GLN A 251 -13.24 0.29 -12.68
N LYS A 252 -12.44 -0.75 -12.91
CA LYS A 252 -12.83 -1.94 -13.69
C LYS A 252 -14.08 -2.61 -13.12
N ASP A 253 -14.10 -2.81 -11.80
CA ASP A 253 -15.22 -3.46 -11.12
C ASP A 253 -16.50 -2.62 -11.18
N ALA A 254 -16.40 -1.31 -10.93
CA ALA A 254 -17.52 -0.39 -11.11
C ALA A 254 -18.04 -0.42 -12.55
N PHE A 255 -17.13 -0.56 -13.51
CA PHE A 255 -17.48 -0.60 -14.91
C PHE A 255 -18.24 -1.85 -15.33
N ASN A 256 -17.81 -2.99 -14.79
CA ASN A 256 -18.50 -4.26 -15.00
C ASN A 256 -19.89 -4.26 -14.36
N GLU A 257 -20.02 -3.74 -13.13
CA GLU A 257 -21.31 -3.60 -12.44
C GLU A 257 -22.31 -2.76 -13.25
N LEU A 258 -21.80 -1.71 -13.89
CA LEU A 258 -22.58 -0.80 -14.73
C LEU A 258 -22.72 -1.27 -16.18
N SER A 259 -22.28 -2.49 -16.50
CA SER A 259 -22.39 -3.10 -17.83
C SER A 259 -21.77 -2.26 -18.96
N ILE A 260 -20.66 -1.58 -18.67
CA ILE A 260 -19.90 -0.81 -19.67
C ILE A 260 -19.09 -1.76 -20.53
N GLU A 261 -19.10 -1.55 -21.84
CA GLU A 261 -18.44 -2.48 -22.78
C GLU A 261 -17.08 -1.96 -23.28
N ARG A 262 -16.93 -0.64 -23.34
CA ARG A 262 -15.75 0.02 -23.90
C ARG A 262 -15.38 1.26 -23.13
N TYR A 263 -14.09 1.52 -23.11
CA TYR A 263 -13.52 2.66 -22.44
C TYR A 263 -12.41 3.32 -23.26
N GLU A 264 -12.35 4.63 -23.16
CA GLU A 264 -11.27 5.45 -23.72
C GLU A 264 -10.28 5.81 -22.61
N ILE A 265 -9.01 6.00 -22.95
CA ILE A 265 -7.98 6.58 -22.08
C ILE A 265 -7.78 8.06 -22.46
N ILE A 266 -7.56 8.95 -21.50
CA ILE A 266 -7.30 10.42 -21.61
C ILE A 266 -6.12 10.55 -20.68
N ALA A 267 -4.99 10.92 -21.24
CA ALA A 267 -3.89 11.47 -20.51
C ALA A 267 -4.09 12.97 -20.28
N THR A 268 -3.59 13.53 -19.18
CA THR A 268 -3.63 14.99 -18.97
C THR A 268 -2.61 15.77 -19.78
N LEU A 269 -1.82 15.08 -20.63
CA LEU A 269 -0.94 15.67 -21.66
C LEU A 269 -0.24 16.95 -21.19
N ASP A 270 0.30 16.93 -19.98
CA ASP A 270 1.11 18.00 -19.43
C ASP A 270 2.60 17.70 -19.68
N GLY A 271 3.47 18.67 -19.40
CA GLY A 271 4.93 18.51 -19.57
C GLY A 271 5.58 17.44 -18.67
N LYS A 272 4.81 16.67 -17.91
CA LYS A 272 5.26 15.61 -16.99
C LYS A 272 4.59 14.26 -17.29
N THR A 273 3.72 14.21 -18.28
CA THR A 273 3.08 12.99 -18.75
C THR A 273 4.13 12.15 -19.47
N SER A 274 4.33 10.90 -19.06
CA SER A 274 5.32 10.03 -19.70
C SER A 274 4.93 9.68 -21.14
N ASP A 275 5.91 9.41 -22.00
CA ASP A 275 5.67 9.06 -23.41
C ASP A 275 4.71 7.88 -23.56
N ILE A 276 4.79 6.90 -22.66
CA ILE A 276 3.86 5.75 -22.62
C ILE A 276 2.44 6.24 -22.37
N CYS A 277 2.22 7.09 -21.36
CA CYS A 277 0.90 7.66 -21.07
C CYS A 277 0.37 8.54 -22.21
N GLN A 278 1.22 9.36 -22.82
CA GLN A 278 0.85 10.17 -24.00
C GLN A 278 0.41 9.27 -25.17
N SER A 279 1.15 8.19 -25.44
CA SER A 279 0.82 7.25 -26.51
C SER A 279 -0.49 6.51 -26.30
N MET A 280 -1.00 6.47 -25.07
CA MET A 280 -2.26 5.81 -24.71
C MET A 280 -3.45 6.77 -24.74
N ASP A 281 -3.23 8.08 -24.82
CA ASP A 281 -4.29 9.09 -24.91
C ASP A 281 -5.20 8.86 -26.13
N GLY A 282 -6.50 8.96 -25.92
CA GLY A 282 -7.55 8.75 -26.91
C GLY A 282 -7.78 7.31 -27.35
N LYS A 283 -6.96 6.33 -26.91
CA LYS A 283 -7.15 4.93 -27.29
C LYS A 283 -8.38 4.34 -26.63
N VAL A 284 -9.14 3.55 -27.39
CA VAL A 284 -10.36 2.89 -26.96
C VAL A 284 -10.14 1.39 -26.88
N PHE A 285 -10.53 0.79 -25.76
CA PHE A 285 -10.40 -0.63 -25.48
C PHE A 285 -11.75 -1.23 -25.08
N LYS A 286 -11.89 -2.55 -25.25
CA LYS A 286 -13.02 -3.29 -24.68
C LYS A 286 -12.73 -3.64 -23.22
N MET A 287 -13.78 -3.75 -22.41
CA MET A 287 -13.63 -4.22 -21.02
C MET A 287 -13.06 -5.64 -20.92
N THR A 288 -13.28 -6.48 -21.94
CA THR A 288 -12.67 -7.82 -22.04
C THR A 288 -11.15 -7.78 -22.13
N ASP A 289 -10.61 -6.67 -22.64
CA ASP A 289 -9.18 -6.49 -22.88
C ASP A 289 -8.53 -5.71 -21.73
N PHE A 290 -9.25 -5.45 -20.63
CA PHE A 290 -8.77 -4.66 -19.49
C PHE A 290 -7.67 -5.40 -18.73
N GLU A 291 -6.44 -4.91 -18.91
CA GLU A 291 -5.21 -5.49 -18.38
C GLU A 291 -4.30 -4.37 -17.83
N PRO A 292 -4.12 -4.31 -16.50
CA PRO A 292 -3.17 -3.42 -15.85
C PRO A 292 -1.76 -3.55 -16.44
N GLY A 293 -1.14 -2.43 -16.81
CA GLY A 293 0.17 -2.38 -17.43
C GLY A 293 0.16 -2.42 -18.96
N VAL A 294 -0.95 -2.83 -19.59
CA VAL A 294 -1.06 -2.98 -21.05
C VAL A 294 -2.14 -2.06 -21.62
N THR A 295 -3.38 -2.24 -21.17
CA THR A 295 -4.56 -1.48 -21.63
C THR A 295 -5.22 -0.69 -20.50
N ALA A 296 -4.74 -0.84 -19.27
CA ALA A 296 -5.18 -0.12 -18.08
C ALA A 296 -4.01 0.16 -17.12
N ASN A 297 -4.27 0.92 -16.06
CA ASN A 297 -3.20 1.36 -15.15
C ASN A 297 -2.77 0.25 -14.20
N PRO A 298 -1.51 0.30 -13.71
CA PRO A 298 -0.45 1.27 -14.01
C PRO A 298 0.42 0.87 -15.22
N PHE A 299 0.56 1.73 -16.25
CA PHE A 299 1.43 1.52 -17.42
C PHE A 299 2.94 1.57 -17.13
N HIS A 300 3.34 2.22 -16.05
CA HIS A 300 4.72 2.24 -15.62
C HIS A 300 4.80 2.33 -14.09
N PRO A 301 5.91 1.88 -13.49
CA PRO A 301 6.14 2.08 -12.07
C PRO A 301 6.29 3.57 -11.74
N PHE A 302 6.07 3.93 -10.48
CA PHE A 302 6.31 5.28 -9.97
C PHE A 302 5.47 6.37 -10.66
N VAL A 303 4.16 6.29 -10.45
CA VAL A 303 3.20 7.33 -10.85
C VAL A 303 3.29 8.45 -9.81
N GLU A 304 4.19 9.43 -9.99
CA GLU A 304 4.44 10.48 -8.98
C GLU A 304 3.37 11.56 -8.89
N ARG A 305 2.50 11.63 -9.89
CA ARG A 305 1.50 12.67 -10.07
C ARG A 305 0.22 12.07 -10.59
N PRO A 306 -0.90 12.81 -10.48
CA PRO A 306 -2.10 12.47 -11.21
C PRO A 306 -1.76 12.37 -12.69
N GLN A 307 -1.62 11.14 -13.17
CA GLN A 307 -1.42 10.83 -14.56
C GLN A 307 -2.77 10.35 -15.01
N HIS A 308 -3.67 11.31 -15.23
CA HIS A 308 -5.04 11.03 -15.59
C HIS A 308 -5.09 10.02 -16.70
N ARG A 309 -5.96 9.04 -16.52
CA ARG A 309 -6.24 7.95 -17.45
C ARG A 309 -7.72 7.66 -17.26
N ILE A 310 -8.55 8.19 -18.15
CA ILE A 310 -10.02 8.03 -18.07
C ILE A 310 -10.41 6.57 -18.07
N LEU A 311 -11.68 6.39 -17.71
CA LEU A 311 -12.57 5.74 -18.65
C LEU A 311 -13.69 6.69 -19.13
N LYS A 312 -13.58 7.26 -20.35
CA LYS A 312 -14.73 7.86 -21.03
C LYS A 312 -15.46 6.67 -21.60
N MET A 313 -16.68 6.48 -21.13
CA MET A 313 -17.52 5.36 -21.53
C MET A 313 -18.09 5.63 -22.91
N MET A 314 -18.05 4.64 -23.78
CA MET A 314 -18.61 4.76 -25.13
C MET A 314 -19.89 3.95 -25.33
N SER A 315 -20.14 2.92 -24.51
CA SER A 315 -21.32 2.06 -24.63
C SER A 315 -21.64 1.38 -23.29
N VAL A 316 -22.92 1.43 -22.89
CA VAL A 316 -23.50 0.59 -21.84
C VAL A 316 -24.38 -0.46 -22.53
N LYS A 317 -24.19 -1.73 -22.20
CA LYS A 317 -24.95 -2.84 -22.78
C LYS A 317 -26.45 -2.64 -22.47
N GLY A 318 -27.27 -2.59 -23.52
CA GLY A 318 -28.72 -2.30 -23.43
C GLY A 318 -29.12 -0.82 -23.57
N LEU A 319 -28.18 0.14 -23.51
CA LEU A 319 -28.50 1.56 -23.69
C LEU A 319 -28.73 1.95 -25.15
N LEU A 320 -28.21 1.16 -26.10
CA LEU A 320 -28.54 1.31 -27.53
C LEU A 320 -30.06 1.19 -27.75
N VAL A 321 -30.75 0.38 -26.94
CA VAL A 321 -32.21 0.21 -26.99
C VAL A 321 -32.93 1.44 -26.41
N VAL A 322 -32.47 2.00 -25.29
CA VAL A 322 -33.12 3.17 -24.67
C VAL A 322 -32.91 4.45 -25.48
N VAL A 323 -31.74 4.62 -26.11
CA VAL A 323 -31.47 5.76 -27.00
C VAL A 323 -32.18 5.60 -28.35
N MET A 324 -32.30 4.38 -28.91
CA MET A 324 -33.16 4.14 -30.09
C MET A 324 -34.65 4.34 -29.78
N VAL A 325 -35.14 3.92 -28.61
CA VAL A 325 -36.55 4.11 -28.23
C VAL A 325 -36.88 5.60 -28.06
N ARG A 326 -35.93 6.43 -27.61
CA ARG A 326 -36.13 7.90 -27.55
C ARG A 326 -35.98 8.61 -28.90
N SER A 327 -35.29 8.03 -29.89
CA SER A 327 -34.98 8.72 -31.14
C SER A 327 -35.81 8.30 -32.36
N THR A 328 -36.70 7.30 -32.26
CA THR A 328 -37.33 6.70 -33.45
C THR A 328 -38.86 6.59 -33.46
N THR A 329 -39.58 7.29 -32.58
CA THR A 329 -41.07 7.25 -32.61
C THR A 329 -41.68 8.62 -32.36
N LEU A 330 -41.55 9.51 -33.35
CA LEU A 330 -42.70 10.29 -33.79
C LEU A 330 -43.22 9.61 -35.08
N ILE A 331 -44.54 9.46 -35.17
CA ILE A 331 -45.32 8.92 -36.30
C ILE A 331 -45.50 7.39 -36.30
N GLN A 332 -46.52 6.89 -35.57
CA GLN A 332 -47.63 6.17 -36.22
C GLN A 332 -48.81 5.96 -35.27
N LYS A 333 -50.01 6.21 -35.82
CA LYS A 333 -51.34 6.09 -35.22
C LYS A 333 -51.57 4.69 -34.62
N LEU A 334 -51.99 4.63 -33.36
CA LEU A 334 -52.61 3.44 -32.78
C LEU A 334 -54.09 3.38 -33.20
N ASN A 335 -54.38 2.57 -34.23
CA ASN A 335 -55.69 1.96 -34.41
C ASN A 335 -55.80 0.82 -33.38
N ILE A 336 -56.68 0.98 -32.40
CA ILE A 336 -57.06 -0.08 -31.48
C ILE A 336 -58.10 -0.95 -32.21
N LEU A 337 -57.68 -2.15 -32.62
CA LEU A 337 -58.58 -3.27 -32.91
C LEU A 337 -58.38 -4.32 -31.82
N SER A 338 -59.17 -4.21 -30.75
CA SER A 338 -59.38 -5.29 -29.80
C SER A 338 -60.53 -6.18 -30.30
N GLY A 339 -60.17 -7.35 -30.81
CA GLY A 339 -61.00 -8.56 -30.76
C GLY A 339 -60.10 -9.67 -30.21
N ARG A 340 -60.53 -10.57 -29.32
CA ARG A 340 -61.88 -11.10 -29.09
C ARG A 340 -61.83 -12.09 -27.90
N ARG A 341 -63.03 -12.40 -27.37
CA ARG A 341 -63.47 -13.51 -26.47
C ARG A 341 -63.34 -13.18 -24.97
N GLY A 342 -64.40 -13.14 -24.17
CA GLY A 342 -65.54 -14.06 -23.94
C GLY A 342 -65.47 -14.39 -22.43
N LEU A 343 -66.49 -14.34 -21.57
CA LEU A 343 -67.95 -14.53 -21.63
C LEU A 343 -68.71 -13.32 -21.08
#